data_AF-A0A6I2WW07-F1
#
_entry.id   AF-A0A6I2WW07-F1
#
_cell.length_a   1.000
_cell.length_b   1.000
_cell.length_c   1.000
_cell.angle_alpha   90.00
_cell.angle_beta   90.00
_cell.angle_gamma   90.00
#
_symmetry.space_group_name_H-M   'P 1'
#
loop_
_entity.id
_entity.type
_entity.pdbx_description
1 polymer ?
#
loop_
_entity_poly.entity_id
_entity_poly.type
_entity_poly.pdbx_seq_one_letter_code
_entity_poly.pdbx_strand_id
1 'polypeptide(L)' 'MAKTLIDIDEAAMEGAKRALRTRTKKDTVNEALAVVVALSARRRDLERFAADTHADLRDADIMSSAWQR' A
#
# COMPACT_ATOMS: atom_id res chain seq x y z
N MET A 1 2.71 -19.05 -7.90
CA MET A 1 3.96 -18.34 -7.55
C MET A 1 5.09 -18.89 -8.41
N ALA A 2 5.89 -18.01 -9.00
CA ALA A 2 7.13 -18.39 -9.69
C ALA A 2 8.27 -18.54 -8.67
N LYS A 3 9.25 -19.39 -8.96
CA LYS A 3 10.48 -19.49 -8.16
C LYS A 3 11.52 -18.55 -8.78
N THR A 4 12.13 -17.72 -7.94
CA THR A 4 13.19 -16.80 -8.34
C THR A 4 14.37 -17.01 -7.41
N LEU A 5 15.57 -17.18 -7.97
CA LEU A 5 16.81 -17.22 -7.21
C LEU A 5 17.31 -15.78 -7.08
N ILE A 6 17.47 -15.30 -5.84
CA ILE A 6 17.96 -13.97 -5.52
C ILE A 6 18.93 -14.07 -4.35
N ASP A 7 19.99 -13.27 -4.38
CA ASP A 7 20.84 -13.08 -3.23
C ASP A 7 20.18 -12.08 -2.28
N ILE A 8 20.17 -12.41 -0.99
CA ILE A 8 19.52 -11.61 0.06
C ILE A 8 20.50 -11.44 1.21
N ASP A 9 20.58 -10.22 1.75
CA ASP A 9 21.27 -9.97 3.01
C ASP A 9 20.54 -10.66 4.17
N GLU A 10 21.22 -11.58 4.84
CA GLU A 10 20.61 -12.41 5.89
C GLU A 10 20.22 -11.59 7.13
N ALA A 11 20.96 -10.52 7.45
CA ALA A 11 20.66 -9.67 8.60
C ALA A 11 19.40 -8.83 8.35
N ALA A 12 19.26 -8.27 7.15
CA ALA A 12 18.05 -7.59 6.70
C ALA A 12 16.86 -8.56 6.67
N MET A 13 17.08 -9.80 6.23
CA MET A 13 16.06 -10.84 6.21
C MET A 13 15.51 -11.15 7.60
N GLU A 14 16.41 -11.34 8.57
CA GLU A 14 16.02 -11.58 9.96
C GLU A 14 15.37 -10.35 10.62
N GLY A 15 15.81 -9.14 10.25
CA GLY A 15 15.15 -7.90 10.65
C GLY A 15 13.70 -7.83 10.14
N ALA A 16 13.48 -8.09 8.86
CA ALA A 16 12.17 -8.12 8.24
C ALA A 16 11.27 -9.21 8.85
N LYS A 17 11.84 -10.40 9.10
CA LYS A 17 11.13 -11.52 9.72
C LYS A 17 10.59 -11.17 11.11
N ARG A 18 11.39 -10.49 11.94
CA ARG A 18 10.96 -9.99 13.26
C ARG A 18 9.89 -8.90 13.13
N ALA A 19 10.10 -7.93 12.24
CA ALA A 19 9.16 -6.83 12.03
C ALA A 19 7.78 -7.33 11.56
N LEU A 20 7.77 -8.27 10.61
CA LEU A 20 6.56 -8.84 10.02
C LEU A 20 6.02 -10.05 10.79
N ARG A 21 6.72 -10.50 11.83
CA ARG A 21 6.37 -11.69 12.66
C ARG A 21 6.11 -12.95 11.82
N THR A 22 6.91 -13.14 10.79
CA THR A 22 6.79 -14.26 9.85
C THR A 22 7.71 -15.42 10.24
N ARG A 23 7.40 -16.63 9.76
CA ARG A 23 8.13 -17.86 10.14
C ARG A 23 9.17 -18.30 9.11
N THR A 24 8.86 -18.17 7.82
CA THR A 24 9.73 -18.62 6.74
C THR A 24 10.19 -17.45 5.87
N LYS A 25 11.35 -17.60 5.22
CA LYS A 25 11.89 -16.58 4.31
C LYS A 25 10.90 -16.21 3.20
N LYS A 26 10.23 -17.22 2.63
CA LYS A 26 9.21 -17.03 1.61
C LYS A 26 8.04 -16.19 2.11
N ASP A 27 7.55 -16.48 3.32
CA ASP A 27 6.42 -15.73 3.90
C ASP A 27 6.82 -14.29 4.15
N THR A 28 8.02 -14.06 4.69
CA THR A 28 8.57 -12.71 4.90
C THR A 28 8.67 -11.93 3.59
N VAL A 29 9.18 -12.53 2.50
CA VAL A 29 9.29 -11.86 1.20
C VAL A 29 7.91 -11.51 0.64
N ASN A 30 6.99 -12.48 0.63
CA ASN A 30 5.65 -12.24 0.07
C ASN A 30 4.88 -11.19 0.89
N GLU A 31 4.97 -11.23 2.21
CA GLU A 31 4.34 -10.25 3.09
C GLU A 31 4.97 -8.86 2.91
N ALA A 32 6.30 -8.77 2.84
CA ALA A 32 6.99 -7.51 2.59
C ALA A 32 6.54 -6.86 1.27
N LEU A 33 6.41 -7.65 0.21
CA LEU A 33 5.91 -7.18 -1.08
C LEU A 33 4.46 -6.67 -0.98
N ALA A 34 3.59 -7.39 -0.29
CA ALA A 34 2.20 -6.97 -0.06
C ALA A 34 2.12 -5.65 0.71
N VAL A 35 2.92 -5.50 1.77
CA VAL A 35 3.01 -4.28 2.57
C VAL A 35 3.45 -3.09 1.71
N VAL A 36 4.49 -3.25 0.88
CA VAL A 36 4.99 -2.16 0.02
C VAL A 36 3.94 -1.75 -1.01
N VAL A 37 3.22 -2.70 -1.60
CA VAL A 37 2.12 -2.40 -2.53
C VAL A 37 1.01 -1.61 -1.84
N ALA A 38 0.60 -2.04 -0.64
CA ALA A 38 -0.44 -1.34 0.14
C ALA A 38 0.00 0.07 0.54
N LEU A 39 1.26 0.25 0.97
CA LEU A 39 1.82 1.56 1.31
C LEU A 39 1.86 2.48 0.08
N SER A 40 2.23 1.94 -1.08
CA SER A 40 2.25 2.69 -2.34
C SER A 40 0.86 3.14 -2.77
N ALA A 41 -0.16 2.27 -2.61
CA ALA A 41 -1.56 2.63 -2.86
C ALA A 41 -2.02 3.74 -1.92
N ARG A 42 -1.80 3.57 -0.61
CA ARG A 42 -2.14 4.59 0.40
C ARG A 42 -1.48 5.93 0.10
N ARG A 43 -0.21 5.94 -0.33
CA ARG A 43 0.48 7.18 -0.69
C ARG A 43 -0.17 7.87 -1.88
N ARG A 44 -0.51 7.13 -2.94
CA ARG A 44 -1.22 7.69 -4.10
C ARG A 44 -2.58 8.28 -3.73
N ASP A 45 -3.31 7.61 -2.84
CA ASP A 45 -4.63 8.10 -2.41
C ASP A 45 -4.49 9.42 -1.63
N LEU A 46 -3.49 9.51 -0.74
CA LEU A 46 -3.19 10.75 -0.02
C LEU A 46 -2.73 11.87 -0.95
N GLU A 47 -1.85 11.58 -1.91
CA GLU A 47 -1.42 12.55 -2.92
C GLU A 47 -2.61 13.07 -3.73
N ARG A 48 -3.55 12.20 -4.11
CA ARG A 48 -4.78 12.59 -4.80
C ARG A 48 -5.65 13.51 -3.94
N PHE A 49 -5.85 13.18 -2.67
CA PHE A 49 -6.60 14.06 -1.75
C PHE A 49 -5.93 15.41 -1.54
N ALA A 50 -4.59 15.43 -1.44
CA ALA A 50 -3.82 16.65 -1.25
C ALA A 50 -3.78 17.53 -2.50
N ALA A 51 -3.81 16.93 -3.70
CA ALA A 51 -3.74 17.64 -4.98
C ALA A 51 -5.01 18.43 -5.34
N ASP A 52 -5.98 18.55 -4.42
CA ASP A 52 -7.26 19.26 -4.59
C ASP A 52 -8.06 18.89 -5.84
N THR A 53 -7.77 17.70 -6.41
CA THR A 53 -8.41 17.17 -7.64
C THR A 53 -9.87 16.79 -7.45
N HIS A 54 -10.40 17.06 -6.27
CA HIS A 54 -11.75 16.76 -5.81
C HIS A 54 -12.39 17.99 -5.13
N ALA A 55 -12.08 19.20 -5.59
CA ALA A 55 -12.69 20.43 -5.08
C ALA A 55 -14.23 20.34 -5.09
N ASP A 56 -14.81 19.73 -6.12
CA ASP A 56 -16.24 19.47 -6.28
C ASP A 56 -16.84 18.64 -5.14
N LEU A 57 -16.06 17.77 -4.48
CA LEU A 57 -16.54 17.02 -3.30
C LEU A 57 -16.78 17.93 -2.09
N ARG A 58 -16.25 19.15 -2.08
CA ARG A 58 -16.49 20.16 -1.04
C ARG A 58 -17.61 21.13 -1.41
N ASP A 59 -18.08 21.09 -2.65
CA ASP A 59 -19.18 21.92 -3.12
C ASP A 59 -20.53 21.29 -2.73
N ALA A 60 -21.27 21.98 -1.87
CA ALA A 60 -22.53 21.48 -1.33
C ALA A 60 -23.61 21.36 -2.40
N ASP A 61 -23.62 22.23 -3.40
CA ASP A 61 -24.62 22.22 -4.47
C ASP A 61 -24.35 21.05 -5.41
N ILE A 62 -23.09 20.84 -5.81
CA ILE A 62 -22.68 19.67 -6.62
C ILE A 62 -23.01 18.38 -5.89
N MET A 63 -22.64 18.26 -4.61
CA MET A 63 -22.89 17.04 -3.83
C MET A 63 -24.39 16.80 -3.63
N SER A 64 -25.20 17.83 -3.38
CA SER A 64 -26.65 17.68 -3.24
C SER A 64 -27.30 17.09 -4.50
N SER A 65 -26.85 17.52 -5.69
CA SER A 65 -27.36 17.03 -6.98
C SER A 65 -26.97 15.59 -7.27
N ALA A 66 -25.84 15.12 -6.74
CA ALA A 66 -25.31 13.76 -6.98
C ALA A 66 -26.12 12.66 -6.26
N TRP A 67 -26.77 12.99 -5.13
CA TRP A 67 -27.51 12.03 -4.29
C TRP A 67 -29.02 12.02 -4.53
N GLN A 68 -29.55 12.91 -5.38
CA GLN A 68 -30.99 13.04 -5.66
C GLN A 68 -31.48 12.15 -6.82
N ARG A 69 -30.81 11.02 -7.06
CA ARG A 69 -31.20 10.02 -8.07
C ARG A 69 -31.88 8.82 -7.43
#